data_AF-T0PL15-F1
#
_entry.id   AF-T0PL15-F1
#
_cell.length_a   1.000
_cell.length_b   1.000
_cell.length_c   1.000
_cell.angle_alpha   90.00
_cell.angle_beta   90.00
_cell.angle_gamma   90.00
#
_symmetry.space_group_name_H-M   'P 1'
#
loop_
_entity.id
_entity.type
_entity.pdbx_description
1 polymer ?
#
loop_
_entity_poly.entity_id
_entity_poly.type
_entity_poly.pdbx_seq_one_letter_code
_entity_poly.pdbx_strand_id
1 'polypeptide(L)'
;MILVVDSFLFARQCGAPTLLRMKKNLLQPKLLLYLPEALLLASASQPTIALDPYVGVLVEAIEMFNVDEVRHTTVGMTIFANVLDVMDRAGRCDVVRFEAIWTLLFPASLVGTRQLLHQRTLQDEVRARIATLVLALAPTLSAEHLSRPRYGGAYTSWEQPGLLAVEVLAIVDPTQVPSLLQRWLEAMDCETLESSTLEDDNGFVIPMSTFRDRGPARQTPARPSTLGDEDHEYALLPARRRGRARDPARKLYVPLAQLLAKVVPQHFDEMERIAQRCLAVIGDVRSRPVLPDMTDYVFDDIQLDASHCQLCQILVGFLHDGTQTTLDVSECKKLCGPARRCLDANRHRLELFRDGRRRTLCDVTKLQPKGGVSESQLFKHLEAQRRDAEDRARVVALETLLADAQLRVAHDGANRDDEATDQHRVKRQRRTTER
;
A
#
# COMPACT_ATOMS: atom_id res chain seq x y z
N MET A 1 -1.35 -34.18 -8.82
CA MET A 1 -1.78 -35.60 -8.84
C MET A 1 -3.06 -35.81 -9.64
N ILE A 2 -4.18 -35.11 -9.35
CA ILE A 2 -5.44 -35.28 -10.12
C ILE A 2 -5.26 -34.98 -11.61
N LEU A 3 -4.58 -33.90 -11.99
CA LEU A 3 -4.31 -33.59 -13.41
C LEU A 3 -3.48 -34.65 -14.13
N VAL A 4 -2.58 -35.34 -13.43
CA VAL A 4 -1.75 -36.42 -13.99
C VAL A 4 -2.58 -37.69 -14.21
N VAL A 5 -3.51 -37.96 -13.29
CA VAL A 5 -4.46 -39.09 -13.40
C VAL A 5 -5.47 -38.81 -14.51
N ASP A 6 -6.02 -37.61 -14.55
CA ASP A 6 -6.95 -37.19 -15.61
C ASP A 6 -6.25 -37.20 -16.98
N SER A 7 -5.05 -36.63 -17.13
CA SER A 7 -4.32 -36.65 -18.42
C SER A 7 -4.08 -38.06 -18.95
N PHE A 8 -3.84 -39.03 -18.07
CA PHE A 8 -3.66 -40.43 -18.44
C PHE A 8 -4.97 -41.11 -18.85
N LEU A 9 -6.08 -40.82 -18.15
CA LEU A 9 -7.41 -41.39 -18.45
C LEU A 9 -8.04 -40.75 -19.71
N PHE A 10 -7.86 -39.44 -19.91
CA PHE A 10 -8.42 -38.69 -21.04
C PHE A 10 -7.79 -39.03 -22.39
N ALA A 11 -6.51 -39.38 -22.41
CA ALA A 11 -5.86 -39.88 -23.61
C ALA A 11 -6.54 -41.15 -24.17
N ARG A 12 -7.40 -41.83 -23.38
CA ARG A 12 -8.01 -43.12 -23.74
C ARG A 12 -9.51 -43.08 -24.01
N GLN A 13 -10.24 -42.02 -23.62
CA GLN A 13 -11.68 -41.90 -23.86
C GLN A 13 -12.08 -40.46 -24.19
N CYS A 14 -12.37 -40.19 -25.46
CA CYS A 14 -13.00 -38.93 -25.89
C CYS A 14 -14.39 -38.79 -25.23
N GLY A 15 -14.62 -37.66 -24.54
CA GLY A 15 -15.94 -37.28 -24.01
C GLY A 15 -16.23 -37.71 -22.56
N ALA A 16 -15.29 -38.32 -21.84
CA ALA A 16 -15.48 -38.60 -20.42
C ALA A 16 -15.54 -37.29 -19.58
N PRO A 17 -16.30 -37.22 -18.48
CA PRO A 17 -16.22 -36.10 -17.54
C PRO A 17 -14.94 -36.18 -16.70
N THR A 18 -14.30 -35.05 -16.40
CA THR A 18 -13.09 -35.02 -15.54
C THR A 18 -13.42 -35.52 -14.14
N LEU A 19 -12.46 -36.16 -13.47
CA LEU A 19 -12.64 -36.54 -12.06
C LEU A 19 -12.93 -35.31 -11.18
N LEU A 20 -12.43 -34.14 -11.60
CA LEU A 20 -12.77 -32.84 -11.01
C LEU A 20 -14.25 -32.50 -11.15
N ARG A 21 -14.85 -32.67 -12.34
CA ARG A 21 -16.28 -32.42 -12.58
C ARG A 21 -17.19 -33.40 -11.83
N MET A 22 -16.75 -34.65 -11.65
CA MET A 22 -17.50 -35.65 -10.89
C MET A 22 -17.52 -35.38 -9.39
N LYS A 23 -16.53 -34.65 -8.86
CA LYS A 23 -16.47 -34.27 -7.45
C LYS A 23 -17.16 -32.93 -7.19
N LYS A 24 -18.50 -32.95 -7.22
CA LYS A 24 -19.37 -31.80 -6.90
C LYS A 24 -19.14 -31.17 -5.51
N ASN A 25 -18.51 -31.90 -4.58
CA ASN A 25 -18.22 -31.44 -3.22
C ASN A 25 -16.81 -30.85 -3.03
N LEU A 26 -16.05 -30.64 -4.12
CA LEU A 26 -14.79 -29.91 -4.02
C LEU A 26 -15.11 -28.43 -3.71
N LEU A 27 -14.43 -27.90 -2.70
CA LEU A 27 -14.47 -26.48 -2.35
C LEU A 27 -14.12 -25.65 -3.60
N GLN A 28 -15.12 -25.05 -4.25
CA GLN A 28 -15.00 -24.25 -5.46
C GLN A 28 -13.88 -23.19 -5.36
N PRO A 29 -13.64 -22.54 -4.20
CA PRO A 29 -12.50 -21.65 -4.02
C PRO A 29 -11.14 -22.30 -4.31
N LYS A 30 -10.95 -23.57 -3.91
CA LYS A 30 -9.70 -24.30 -4.16
C LYS A 30 -9.51 -24.63 -5.63
N LEU A 31 -10.59 -24.87 -6.37
CA LEU A 31 -10.51 -25.10 -7.81
C LEU A 31 -10.00 -23.85 -8.51
N LEU A 32 -10.60 -22.68 -8.24
CA LEU A 32 -10.14 -21.43 -8.86
C LEU A 32 -8.71 -21.06 -8.45
N LEU A 33 -8.29 -21.37 -7.22
CA LEU A 33 -6.94 -21.09 -6.73
C LEU A 33 -5.85 -21.92 -7.42
N TYR A 34 -6.03 -23.23 -7.53
CA TYR A 34 -4.94 -24.14 -7.89
C TYR A 34 -5.02 -24.69 -9.31
N LEU A 35 -6.24 -24.86 -9.85
CA LEU A 35 -6.42 -25.50 -11.15
C LEU A 35 -5.81 -24.68 -12.30
N PRO A 36 -6.00 -23.35 -12.39
CA PRO A 36 -5.44 -22.56 -13.50
C PRO A 36 -3.91 -22.63 -13.58
N GLU A 37 -3.22 -22.43 -12.45
CA GLU A 37 -1.75 -22.51 -12.40
C GLU A 37 -1.25 -23.91 -12.80
N ALA A 38 -1.89 -24.96 -12.27
CA ALA A 38 -1.51 -26.32 -12.57
C ALA A 38 -1.79 -26.71 -14.03
N LEU A 39 -2.84 -26.16 -14.65
CA LEU A 39 -3.11 -26.32 -16.08
C LEU A 39 -2.08 -25.60 -16.95
N LEU A 40 -1.64 -24.41 -16.56
CA LEU A 40 -0.57 -23.71 -17.28
C LEU A 40 0.74 -24.49 -17.25
N LEU A 41 1.15 -24.99 -16.07
CA LEU A 41 2.33 -25.85 -15.92
C LEU A 41 2.20 -27.16 -16.71
N ALA A 42 1.02 -27.79 -16.68
CA ALA A 42 0.76 -29.00 -17.44
C ALA A 42 0.80 -28.74 -18.96
N SER A 43 0.20 -27.64 -19.44
CA SER A 43 0.20 -27.28 -20.85
C SER A 43 1.60 -26.96 -21.38
N ALA A 44 2.47 -26.37 -20.54
CA ALA A 44 3.87 -26.14 -20.89
C ALA A 44 4.65 -27.45 -21.05
N SER A 45 4.31 -28.46 -20.22
CA SER A 45 4.96 -29.78 -20.26
C SER A 45 4.35 -30.72 -21.32
N GLN A 46 3.07 -30.53 -21.64
CA GLN A 46 2.28 -31.33 -22.57
C GLN A 46 1.36 -30.42 -23.41
N PRO A 47 1.86 -29.84 -24.51
CA PRO A 47 1.09 -28.91 -25.34
C PRO A 47 -0.17 -29.50 -25.97
N THR A 48 -0.24 -30.83 -26.08
CA THR A 48 -1.38 -31.58 -26.64
C THR A 48 -2.49 -31.87 -25.62
N ILE A 49 -2.37 -31.38 -24.38
CA ILE A 49 -3.40 -31.59 -23.35
C ILE A 49 -4.72 -30.93 -23.79
N ALA A 50 -5.83 -31.67 -23.69
CA ALA A 50 -7.15 -31.13 -23.95
C ALA A 50 -7.58 -30.21 -22.78
N LEU A 51 -7.58 -28.90 -23.00
CA LEU A 51 -7.93 -27.91 -21.97
C LEU A 51 -9.44 -27.78 -21.74
N ASP A 52 -10.25 -27.98 -22.79
CA ASP A 52 -11.71 -27.71 -22.76
C ASP A 52 -12.46 -28.42 -21.60
N PRO A 53 -12.18 -29.70 -21.25
CA PRO A 53 -12.84 -30.36 -20.12
C PRO A 53 -12.54 -29.71 -18.76
N TYR A 54 -11.35 -29.14 -18.58
CA TYR A 54 -10.97 -28.46 -17.35
C TYR A 54 -11.48 -27.02 -17.31
N VAL A 55 -11.54 -26.36 -18.46
CA VAL A 55 -12.12 -25.02 -18.59
C VAL A 55 -13.60 -25.07 -18.28
N GLY A 56 -14.32 -26.12 -18.69
CA GLY A 56 -15.72 -26.34 -18.28
C GLY A 56 -15.89 -26.37 -16.75
N VAL A 57 -14.97 -27.01 -16.03
CA VAL A 57 -14.98 -27.02 -14.55
C VAL A 57 -14.70 -25.65 -13.97
N LEU A 58 -13.79 -24.87 -14.58
CA LEU A 58 -13.53 -23.49 -14.16
C LEU A 58 -14.75 -22.60 -14.36
N VAL A 59 -15.44 -22.71 -15.50
CA VAL A 59 -16.67 -21.96 -15.79
C VAL A 59 -17.76 -22.30 -14.78
N GLU A 60 -18.02 -23.58 -14.53
CA GLU A 60 -18.97 -24.02 -13.50
C GLU A 60 -18.57 -23.49 -12.11
N ALA A 61 -17.28 -23.50 -11.78
CA ALA A 61 -16.77 -22.98 -10.51
C ALA A 61 -16.93 -21.46 -10.37
N ILE A 62 -16.80 -20.69 -11.46
CA ILE A 62 -17.03 -19.23 -11.48
C ILE A 62 -18.53 -18.94 -11.31
N GLU A 63 -19.40 -19.65 -12.03
CA GLU A 63 -20.86 -19.45 -12.00
C GLU A 63 -21.47 -19.79 -10.63
N MET A 64 -20.95 -20.83 -9.96
CA MET A 64 -21.43 -21.25 -8.64
C MET A 64 -20.76 -20.52 -7.48
N PHE A 65 -19.83 -19.60 -7.75
CA PHE A 65 -19.01 -19.01 -6.71
C PHE A 65 -19.79 -18.00 -5.88
N ASN A 66 -19.82 -18.19 -4.56
CA ASN A 66 -20.37 -17.22 -3.62
C ASN A 66 -19.28 -16.21 -3.21
N VAL A 67 -19.47 -14.94 -3.59
CA VAL A 67 -18.54 -13.83 -3.31
C VAL A 67 -18.25 -13.68 -1.80
N ASP A 68 -19.19 -14.05 -0.94
CA ASP A 68 -19.02 -13.92 0.52
C ASP A 68 -18.06 -14.95 1.13
N GLU A 69 -17.84 -16.11 0.48
CA GLU A 69 -16.96 -17.16 1.02
C GLU A 69 -15.45 -16.83 0.89
N VAL A 70 -15.07 -15.94 -0.03
CA VAL A 70 -13.66 -15.66 -0.36
C VAL A 70 -13.09 -14.42 0.31
N ARG A 71 -13.91 -13.67 1.05
CA ARG A 71 -13.44 -12.61 1.95
C ARG A 71 -12.38 -13.09 2.96
N HIS A 72 -12.22 -14.40 3.15
CA HIS A 72 -11.30 -14.98 4.13
C HIS A 72 -10.10 -15.77 3.57
N THR A 73 -10.00 -15.97 2.26
CA THR A 73 -8.93 -16.80 1.67
C THR A 73 -7.86 -15.93 1.02
N THR A 74 -6.59 -16.15 1.36
CA THR A 74 -5.46 -15.49 0.71
C THR A 74 -5.35 -15.99 -0.72
N VAL A 75 -5.62 -15.11 -1.68
CA VAL A 75 -5.52 -15.45 -3.11
C VAL A 75 -4.24 -14.85 -3.68
N GLY A 76 -3.46 -15.64 -4.41
CA GLY A 76 -2.20 -15.20 -5.00
C GLY A 76 -2.40 -14.16 -6.11
N MET A 77 -1.43 -13.25 -6.30
CA MET A 77 -1.50 -12.17 -7.30
C MET A 77 -1.65 -12.67 -8.75
N THR A 78 -1.18 -13.89 -9.03
CA THR A 78 -1.17 -14.48 -10.37
C THR A 78 -2.47 -15.16 -10.75
N ILE A 79 -3.41 -15.36 -9.82
CA ILE A 79 -4.62 -16.15 -10.06
C ILE A 79 -5.44 -15.61 -11.24
N PHE A 80 -5.64 -14.30 -11.30
CA PHE A 80 -6.46 -13.67 -12.34
C PHE A 80 -5.80 -13.86 -13.71
N ALA A 81 -4.50 -13.61 -13.80
CA ALA A 81 -3.74 -13.83 -15.03
C ALA A 81 -3.79 -15.30 -15.46
N ASN A 82 -3.67 -16.24 -14.50
CA ASN A 82 -3.69 -17.67 -14.78
C ASN A 82 -5.07 -18.15 -15.27
N VAL A 83 -6.16 -17.71 -14.63
CA VAL A 83 -7.53 -18.03 -15.04
C VAL A 83 -7.78 -17.51 -16.46
N LEU A 84 -7.43 -16.25 -16.72
CA LEU A 84 -7.62 -15.65 -18.03
C LEU A 84 -6.80 -16.36 -19.12
N ASP A 85 -5.52 -16.67 -18.88
CA ASP A 85 -4.67 -17.34 -19.88
C ASP A 85 -5.23 -18.73 -20.23
N VAL A 86 -5.67 -19.50 -19.23
CA VAL A 86 -6.30 -20.81 -19.48
C VAL A 86 -7.59 -20.69 -20.29
N MET A 87 -8.45 -19.73 -19.96
CA MET A 87 -9.73 -19.53 -20.67
C MET A 87 -9.54 -18.99 -22.08
N ASP A 88 -8.56 -18.11 -22.27
CA ASP A 88 -8.22 -17.53 -23.57
C ASP A 88 -7.63 -18.58 -24.51
N ARG A 89 -6.69 -19.41 -24.04
CA ARG A 89 -6.13 -20.55 -24.81
C ARG A 89 -7.19 -21.57 -25.24
N ALA A 90 -8.27 -21.68 -24.47
CA ALA A 90 -9.39 -22.56 -24.80
C ALA A 90 -10.45 -21.90 -25.69
N GLY A 91 -10.30 -20.61 -26.05
CA GLY A 91 -11.31 -19.87 -26.81
C GLY A 91 -12.63 -19.66 -26.05
N ARG A 92 -12.58 -19.65 -24.71
CA ARG A 92 -13.76 -19.53 -23.82
C ARG A 92 -13.78 -18.22 -23.02
N CYS A 93 -12.87 -17.29 -23.30
CA CYS A 93 -12.85 -15.97 -22.65
C CYS A 93 -13.62 -14.96 -23.51
N ASP A 94 -14.93 -14.85 -23.30
CA ASP A 94 -15.73 -13.75 -23.85
C ASP A 94 -15.82 -12.59 -22.85
N VAL A 95 -16.40 -11.47 -23.30
CA VAL A 95 -16.53 -10.24 -22.49
C VAL A 95 -17.31 -10.48 -21.20
N VAL A 96 -18.36 -11.32 -21.25
CA VAL A 96 -19.22 -11.63 -20.09
C VAL A 96 -18.45 -12.43 -19.04
N ARG A 97 -17.71 -13.46 -19.46
CA ARG A 97 -16.87 -14.26 -18.57
C ARG A 97 -15.69 -13.48 -18.02
N PHE A 98 -15.06 -12.65 -18.85
CA PHE A 98 -14.00 -11.75 -18.40
C PHE A 98 -14.49 -10.89 -17.24
N GLU A 99 -15.64 -10.24 -17.38
CA GLU A 99 -16.23 -9.40 -16.33
C GLU A 99 -16.57 -10.20 -15.08
N ALA A 100 -17.15 -11.39 -15.22
CA ALA A 100 -17.47 -12.25 -14.08
C ALA A 100 -16.19 -12.59 -13.28
N ILE A 101 -15.12 -13.01 -13.95
CA ILE A 101 -13.83 -13.33 -13.35
C ILE A 101 -13.20 -12.08 -12.71
N TRP A 102 -13.25 -10.95 -13.41
CA TRP A 102 -12.67 -9.70 -12.97
C TRP A 102 -13.32 -9.20 -11.68
N THR A 103 -14.66 -9.25 -11.62
CA THR A 103 -15.45 -8.86 -10.45
C THR A 103 -15.22 -9.83 -9.29
N LEU A 104 -15.18 -11.13 -9.59
CA LEU A 104 -14.98 -12.17 -8.59
C LEU A 104 -13.63 -12.08 -7.88
N LEU A 105 -12.58 -11.80 -8.67
CA LEU A 105 -11.19 -11.77 -8.19
C LEU A 105 -10.73 -10.36 -7.81
N PHE A 106 -11.65 -9.38 -7.70
CA PHE A 106 -11.30 -8.05 -7.21
C PHE A 106 -10.81 -8.15 -5.74
N PRO A 107 -9.67 -7.52 -5.38
CA PRO A 107 -8.85 -6.57 -6.13
C PRO A 107 -7.63 -7.16 -6.86
N ALA A 108 -7.40 -8.48 -6.82
CA ALA A 108 -6.31 -9.13 -7.55
C ALA A 108 -6.45 -8.99 -9.08
N SER A 109 -7.69 -8.88 -9.56
CA SER A 109 -8.00 -8.63 -10.98
C SER A 109 -7.38 -7.34 -11.52
N LEU A 110 -7.20 -6.30 -10.70
CA LEU A 110 -6.61 -5.04 -11.13
C LEU A 110 -5.10 -5.17 -11.41
N VAL A 111 -4.36 -5.83 -10.50
CA VAL A 111 -2.93 -6.16 -10.69
C VAL A 111 -2.75 -7.04 -11.93
N GLY A 112 -3.57 -8.09 -12.04
CA GLY A 112 -3.50 -9.01 -13.16
C GLY A 112 -3.88 -8.35 -14.49
N THR A 113 -4.84 -7.41 -14.49
CA THR A 113 -5.21 -6.62 -15.67
C THR A 113 -4.04 -5.75 -16.12
N ARG A 114 -3.37 -5.05 -15.19
CA ARG A 114 -2.17 -4.29 -15.50
C ARG A 114 -1.09 -5.17 -16.13
N GLN A 115 -0.82 -6.33 -15.55
CA GLN A 115 0.17 -7.27 -16.09
C GLN A 115 -0.21 -7.72 -17.51
N LEU A 116 -1.49 -8.06 -17.72
CA LEU A 116 -2.02 -8.47 -19.02
C LEU A 116 -1.80 -7.40 -20.09
N LEU A 117 -2.09 -6.14 -19.76
CA LEU A 117 -1.93 -5.00 -20.67
C LEU A 117 -0.48 -4.71 -21.04
N HIS A 118 0.48 -5.04 -20.15
CA HIS A 118 1.91 -4.92 -20.46
C HIS A 118 2.43 -6.07 -21.33
N GLN A 119 1.78 -7.23 -21.29
CA GLN A 119 2.21 -8.42 -22.02
C GLN A 119 1.62 -8.51 -23.43
N ARG A 120 0.42 -7.98 -23.65
CA ARG A 120 -0.28 -8.09 -24.93
C ARG A 120 -1.28 -6.97 -25.18
N THR A 121 -1.56 -6.74 -26.46
CA THR A 121 -2.69 -5.91 -26.90
C THR A 121 -3.99 -6.71 -26.78
N LEU A 122 -4.98 -6.14 -26.11
CA LEU A 122 -6.32 -6.72 -25.97
C LEU A 122 -7.26 -6.21 -27.07
N GLN A 123 -8.30 -6.98 -27.37
CA GLN A 123 -9.38 -6.56 -28.27
C GLN A 123 -10.12 -5.32 -27.73
N ASP A 124 -10.61 -4.46 -28.62
CA ASP A 124 -11.25 -3.19 -28.25
C ASP A 124 -12.47 -3.37 -27.35
N GLU A 125 -13.28 -4.41 -27.58
CA GLU A 125 -14.43 -4.73 -26.73
C GLU A 125 -14.02 -5.05 -25.29
N VAL A 126 -12.94 -5.81 -25.11
CA VAL A 126 -12.40 -6.15 -23.78
C VAL A 126 -11.79 -4.91 -23.14
N ARG A 127 -11.08 -4.07 -23.90
CA ARG A 127 -10.53 -2.79 -23.41
C ARG A 127 -11.64 -1.86 -22.91
N ALA A 128 -12.72 -1.71 -23.68
CA ALA A 128 -13.89 -0.91 -23.30
C ALA A 128 -14.56 -1.47 -22.04
N ARG A 129 -14.65 -2.80 -21.90
CA ARG A 129 -15.18 -3.44 -20.68
C ARG A 129 -14.30 -3.18 -19.47
N ILE A 130 -12.97 -3.28 -19.61
CA ILE A 130 -12.02 -2.94 -18.55
C ILE A 130 -12.20 -1.49 -18.12
N ALA A 131 -12.27 -0.54 -19.06
CA ALA A 131 -12.46 0.87 -18.75
C ALA A 131 -13.75 1.10 -17.93
N THR A 132 -14.86 0.46 -18.34
CA THR A 132 -16.15 0.51 -17.65
C THR A 132 -16.05 -0.04 -16.21
N LEU A 133 -15.39 -1.19 -16.05
CA LEU A 133 -15.22 -1.85 -14.76
C LEU A 133 -14.35 -1.03 -13.80
N VAL A 134 -13.23 -0.49 -14.30
CA VAL A 134 -12.33 0.36 -13.51
C VAL A 134 -13.03 1.65 -13.08
N LEU A 135 -13.81 2.29 -13.96
CA LEU A 135 -14.60 3.47 -13.61
C LEU A 135 -15.67 3.19 -12.54
N ALA A 136 -16.26 2.00 -12.57
CA ALA A 136 -17.25 1.59 -11.57
C ALA A 136 -16.64 1.39 -10.18
N LEU A 137 -15.33 1.12 -10.10
CA LEU A 137 -14.61 1.01 -8.82
C LEU A 137 -14.36 2.35 -8.15
N ALA A 138 -14.43 3.48 -8.86
CA ALA A 138 -14.00 4.78 -8.32
C ALA A 138 -14.49 5.07 -6.89
N PRO A 139 -15.78 4.84 -6.54
CA PRO A 139 -16.29 5.10 -5.19
C PRO A 139 -15.81 4.11 -4.13
N THR A 140 -15.30 2.94 -4.53
CA THR A 140 -14.86 1.88 -3.61
C THR A 140 -13.35 1.89 -3.37
N LEU A 141 -12.59 2.68 -4.13
CA LEU A 141 -11.13 2.82 -3.99
C LEU A 141 -10.72 3.57 -2.71
N SER A 142 -11.63 4.33 -2.09
CA SER A 142 -11.41 5.08 -0.85
C SER A 142 -11.73 4.27 0.41
N ALA A 143 -12.64 3.30 0.31
CA ALA A 143 -13.31 2.70 1.46
C ALA A 143 -12.38 1.90 2.35
N GLU A 144 -12.17 2.39 3.58
CA GLU A 144 -11.53 1.61 4.66
C GLU A 144 -12.30 0.31 4.92
N HIS A 145 -13.60 0.28 4.65
CA HIS A 145 -14.45 -0.85 4.97
C HIS A 145 -14.26 -2.04 4.01
N LEU A 146 -13.54 -1.84 2.91
CA LEU A 146 -13.03 -2.93 2.08
C LEU A 146 -11.64 -3.41 2.52
N SER A 147 -11.06 -2.90 3.62
CA SER A 147 -9.72 -3.27 4.11
C SER A 147 -9.58 -4.67 4.71
N ARG A 148 -10.47 -5.64 4.39
CA ARG A 148 -10.34 -7.01 4.90
C ARG A 148 -10.77 -8.19 4.03
N PRO A 149 -10.85 -8.18 2.69
CA PRO A 149 -10.46 -9.39 2.03
C PRO A 149 -8.95 -9.51 2.26
N ARG A 150 -8.54 -10.53 3.03
CA ARG A 150 -7.14 -10.85 3.33
C ARG A 150 -6.41 -11.31 2.06
N TYR A 151 -6.34 -10.48 1.01
CA TYR A 151 -5.43 -10.66 -0.10
C TYR A 151 -4.02 -10.28 0.38
N GLY A 152 -3.48 -11.07 1.32
CA GLY A 152 -2.14 -10.91 1.83
C GLY A 152 -1.15 -10.96 0.68
N GLY A 153 -0.45 -9.84 0.44
CA GLY A 153 0.64 -9.75 -0.52
C GLY A 153 0.32 -9.06 -1.85
N ALA A 154 -0.94 -8.78 -2.19
CA ALA A 154 -1.26 -8.05 -3.43
C ALA A 154 -1.00 -6.54 -3.30
N TYR A 155 -1.26 -6.00 -2.11
CA TYR A 155 -1.09 -4.58 -1.81
C TYR A 155 -0.39 -4.39 -0.48
N THR A 156 0.60 -3.51 -0.43
CA THR A 156 1.32 -3.11 0.79
C THR A 156 0.72 -1.85 1.42
N SER A 157 -0.17 -1.14 0.71
CA SER A 157 -0.80 0.08 1.19
C SER A 157 -2.19 0.29 0.56
N TRP A 158 -3.03 1.14 1.19
CA TRP A 158 -4.42 1.35 0.78
C TRP A 158 -4.56 2.19 -0.49
N GLU A 159 -3.53 2.97 -0.83
CA GLU A 159 -3.51 3.86 -2.00
C GLU A 159 -3.29 3.08 -3.30
N GLN A 160 -2.66 1.90 -3.22
CA GLN A 160 -2.22 1.14 -4.40
C GLN A 160 -3.35 0.71 -5.34
N PRO A 161 -4.53 0.24 -4.89
CA PRO A 161 -5.63 -0.06 -5.79
C PRO A 161 -6.02 1.14 -6.65
N GLY A 162 -6.08 2.35 -6.08
CA GLY A 162 -6.45 3.53 -6.84
C GLY A 162 -5.36 3.98 -7.82
N LEU A 163 -4.09 3.91 -7.41
CA LEU A 163 -2.97 4.16 -8.34
C LEU A 163 -2.95 3.14 -9.50
N LEU A 164 -3.19 1.86 -9.23
CA LEU A 164 -3.29 0.86 -10.28
C LEU A 164 -4.51 1.08 -11.17
N ALA A 165 -5.63 1.53 -10.63
CA ALA A 165 -6.83 1.86 -11.42
C ALA A 165 -6.52 2.97 -12.43
N VAL A 166 -5.82 4.02 -12.01
CA VAL A 166 -5.37 5.10 -12.90
C VAL A 166 -4.42 4.58 -13.97
N GLU A 167 -3.44 3.75 -13.61
CA GLU A 167 -2.50 3.17 -14.58
C GLU A 167 -3.19 2.26 -15.60
N VAL A 168 -4.08 1.38 -15.15
CA VAL A 168 -4.87 0.51 -16.03
C VAL A 168 -5.73 1.36 -16.97
N LEU A 169 -6.44 2.35 -16.45
CA LEU A 169 -7.32 3.20 -17.24
C LEU A 169 -6.54 4.05 -18.25
N ALA A 170 -5.39 4.59 -17.86
CA ALA A 170 -4.48 5.29 -18.75
C ALA A 170 -4.05 4.45 -19.97
N ILE A 171 -3.86 3.14 -19.78
CA ILE A 171 -3.48 2.23 -20.87
C ILE A 171 -4.68 1.88 -21.76
N VAL A 172 -5.86 1.63 -21.19
CA VAL A 172 -7.03 1.15 -21.96
C VAL A 172 -7.83 2.28 -22.62
N ASP A 173 -8.07 3.35 -21.88
CA ASP A 173 -8.86 4.51 -22.30
C ASP A 173 -8.42 5.75 -21.50
N PRO A 174 -7.35 6.44 -21.93
CA PRO A 174 -6.83 7.58 -21.20
C PRO A 174 -7.86 8.72 -21.09
N THR A 175 -8.83 8.81 -22.00
CA THR A 175 -9.84 9.89 -21.97
C THR A 175 -10.76 9.83 -20.75
N GLN A 176 -10.83 8.67 -20.10
CA GLN A 176 -11.66 8.44 -18.92
C GLN A 176 -10.93 8.67 -17.59
N VAL A 177 -9.61 8.91 -17.61
CA VAL A 177 -8.83 9.16 -16.39
C VAL A 177 -9.38 10.34 -15.58
N PRO A 178 -9.75 11.50 -16.18
CA PRO A 178 -10.37 12.59 -15.43
C PRO A 178 -11.65 12.17 -14.68
N SER A 179 -12.52 11.39 -15.33
CA SER A 179 -13.76 10.88 -14.73
C SER A 179 -13.50 9.94 -13.54
N LEU A 180 -12.51 9.05 -13.66
CA LEU A 180 -12.08 8.18 -12.57
C LEU A 180 -11.58 9.00 -11.38
N LEU A 181 -10.67 9.95 -11.64
CA LEU A 181 -10.07 10.79 -10.61
C LEU A 181 -11.14 11.60 -9.90
N GLN A 182 -12.05 12.25 -10.63
CA GLN A 182 -13.12 13.03 -10.05
C GLN A 182 -13.95 12.19 -9.07
N ARG A 183 -14.48 11.05 -9.53
CA ARG A 183 -15.33 10.18 -8.70
C ARG A 183 -14.60 9.61 -7.48
N TRP A 184 -13.33 9.25 -7.65
CA TRP A 184 -12.52 8.72 -6.56
C TRP A 184 -12.19 9.79 -5.51
N LEU A 185 -11.80 10.99 -5.96
CA LEU A 185 -11.51 12.12 -5.07
C LEU A 185 -12.77 12.57 -4.30
N GLU A 186 -13.92 12.65 -4.97
CA GLU A 186 -15.21 12.97 -4.34
C GLU A 186 -15.57 11.94 -3.24
N ALA A 187 -15.37 10.65 -3.50
CA ALA A 187 -15.63 9.59 -2.52
C ALA A 187 -14.71 9.71 -1.29
N MET A 188 -13.42 10.04 -1.48
CA MET A 188 -12.49 10.27 -0.38
C MET A 188 -12.86 11.49 0.48
N ASP A 189 -13.33 12.57 -0.15
CA ASP A 189 -13.72 13.77 0.58
C ASP A 189 -14.94 13.50 1.46
N CYS A 190 -15.92 12.73 0.97
CA CYS A 190 -17.08 12.29 1.73
C CYS A 190 -16.69 11.47 2.98
N GLU A 191 -15.80 10.48 2.83
CA GLU A 191 -15.32 9.67 3.96
C GLU A 191 -14.59 10.50 5.04
N THR A 192 -13.85 11.52 4.60
CA THR A 192 -13.10 12.40 5.50
C THR A 192 -14.06 13.23 6.37
N LEU A 193 -15.16 13.72 5.78
CA LEU A 193 -16.19 14.45 6.51
C LEU A 193 -16.91 13.55 7.54
N GLU A 194 -17.30 12.34 7.15
CA GLU A 194 -17.95 11.39 8.06
C GLU A 194 -17.06 10.97 9.23
N SER A 195 -15.75 10.84 8.99
CA SER A 195 -14.78 10.52 10.04
C SER A 195 -14.63 11.67 11.04
N SER A 196 -14.71 12.92 10.58
CA SER A 196 -14.55 14.11 11.44
C SER A 196 -15.75 14.35 12.36
N THR A 197 -16.98 14.08 11.92
CA THR A 197 -18.19 14.29 12.73
C THR A 197 -18.31 13.28 13.88
N LEU A 198 -17.80 12.07 13.69
CA LEU A 198 -17.78 11.02 14.73
C LEU A 198 -16.77 11.28 15.84
N GLU A 199 -15.74 12.10 15.60
CA GLU A 199 -14.76 12.46 16.63
C GLU A 199 -15.28 13.53 17.59
N ASP A 200 -16.14 14.46 17.12
CA ASP A 200 -16.70 15.54 17.94
C ASP A 200 -17.85 15.09 18.87
N ASP A 201 -18.61 14.05 18.50
CA ASP A 201 -19.74 13.54 19.31
C ASP A 201 -19.33 12.69 20.52
N ASN A 202 -18.02 12.45 20.74
CA ASN A 202 -17.52 11.88 22.00
C ASN A 202 -17.32 12.94 23.11
N GLY A 203 -17.78 14.18 22.88
CA GLY A 203 -18.06 15.17 23.90
C GLY A 203 -19.24 14.75 24.80
N PHE A 204 -18.95 13.87 25.74
CA PHE A 204 -19.69 13.56 26.98
C PHE A 204 -20.89 14.49 27.30
N VAL A 205 -22.10 14.11 26.89
CA VAL A 205 -23.34 14.56 27.53
C VAL A 205 -23.94 13.35 28.23
N ILE A 206 -23.77 13.27 29.56
CA ILE A 206 -24.58 12.38 30.40
C ILE A 206 -26.00 12.95 30.39
N PRO A 207 -27.03 12.24 29.91
CA PRO A 207 -28.39 12.53 30.30
C PRO A 207 -28.57 11.97 31.71
N MET A 208 -28.55 12.85 32.71
CA MET A 208 -29.00 12.51 34.06
C MET A 208 -30.51 12.22 34.01
N SER A 209 -30.89 11.16 34.73
CA SER A 209 -32.25 10.75 35.11
C SER A 209 -33.09 10.02 34.03
N THR A 210 -33.38 8.74 34.26
CA THR A 210 -34.60 8.38 35.01
C THR A 210 -34.46 7.02 35.68
N PHE A 211 -34.64 7.07 37.00
CA PHE A 211 -35.13 6.03 37.89
C PHE A 211 -36.04 4.98 37.22
N ARG A 212 -35.73 3.69 37.42
CA ARG A 212 -36.75 2.66 37.61
C ARG A 212 -36.27 1.50 38.47
N ASP A 213 -36.67 1.61 39.72
CA ASP A 213 -37.02 0.56 40.68
C ASP A 213 -37.35 -0.81 40.05
N ARG A 214 -36.62 -1.86 40.44
CA ARG A 214 -37.17 -3.21 40.68
C ARG A 214 -36.38 -3.89 41.79
N GLY A 215 -37.14 -4.26 42.82
CA GLY A 215 -36.68 -4.84 44.07
C GLY A 215 -36.23 -6.31 44.02
N PRO A 216 -36.05 -6.93 45.21
CA PRO A 216 -35.04 -7.95 45.45
C PRO A 216 -35.62 -9.37 45.53
N ALA A 217 -34.81 -10.39 45.28
CA ALA A 217 -34.91 -11.71 45.93
C ALA A 217 -33.87 -12.71 45.40
N ARG A 218 -32.87 -13.07 46.23
CA ARG A 218 -32.68 -14.39 46.85
C ARG A 218 -31.21 -14.65 47.14
N GLN A 219 -30.92 -14.65 48.44
CA GLN A 219 -29.75 -15.27 49.03
C GLN A 219 -29.99 -16.78 49.16
N THR A 220 -28.98 -17.59 48.81
CA THR A 220 -28.62 -18.80 49.57
C THR A 220 -27.12 -19.09 49.37
N PRO A 221 -26.43 -19.69 50.35
CA PRO A 221 -25.00 -19.46 50.60
C PRO A 221 -24.09 -20.68 50.36
N ALA A 222 -22.77 -20.40 50.37
CA ALA A 222 -21.62 -21.22 50.80
C ALA A 222 -21.37 -22.56 50.09
N ARG A 223 -20.16 -22.90 49.64
CA ARG A 223 -18.92 -23.05 50.44
C ARG A 223 -17.66 -23.16 49.54
N PRO A 224 -16.45 -23.13 50.14
CA PRO A 224 -15.22 -22.63 49.52
C PRO A 224 -14.39 -23.72 48.84
N SER A 225 -13.55 -23.31 47.90
CA SER A 225 -12.29 -24.01 47.63
C SER A 225 -11.23 -22.98 47.29
N THR A 226 -10.24 -23.00 48.18
CA THR A 226 -9.02 -22.22 48.29
C THR A 226 -7.94 -22.66 47.31
N LEU A 227 -7.06 -21.71 46.98
CA LEU A 227 -5.63 -21.88 46.65
C LEU A 227 -5.31 -22.69 45.38
N GLY A 228 -4.63 -22.18 44.36
CA GLY A 228 -3.98 -20.90 44.11
C GLY A 228 -3.35 -20.99 42.73
N ASP A 229 -3.64 -20.02 41.86
CA ASP A 229 -3.02 -19.83 40.55
C ASP A 229 -2.86 -18.32 40.34
N GLU A 230 -1.75 -17.81 40.85
CA GLU A 230 -1.11 -16.53 40.52
C GLU A 230 0.19 -16.99 39.81
N ASP A 231 0.51 -16.71 38.55
CA ASP A 231 0.50 -15.45 37.83
C ASP A 231 0.23 -15.67 36.33
N HIS A 232 -0.92 -15.22 35.84
CA HIS A 232 -1.09 -14.86 34.43
C HIS A 232 -1.09 -13.35 34.33
N GLU A 233 0.13 -12.80 34.24
CA GLU A 233 0.41 -11.47 33.74
C GLU A 233 -0.07 -11.40 32.29
N TYR A 234 -1.37 -11.15 32.12
CA TYR A 234 -1.95 -10.71 30.87
C TYR A 234 -1.27 -9.39 30.53
N ALA A 235 -0.30 -9.49 29.63
CA ALA A 235 0.17 -8.39 28.83
C ALA A 235 -1.03 -7.55 28.42
N LEU A 236 -1.11 -6.34 28.99
CA LEU A 236 -1.93 -5.24 28.51
C LEU A 236 -1.48 -5.01 27.06
N LEU A 237 -2.14 -5.71 26.14
CA LEU A 237 -2.06 -5.42 24.72
C LEU A 237 -2.39 -3.93 24.57
N PRO A 238 -1.51 -3.14 23.95
CA PRO A 238 -1.71 -1.70 23.87
C PRO A 238 -3.06 -1.44 23.22
N ALA A 239 -3.85 -0.61 23.90
CA ALA A 239 -5.13 -0.12 23.48
C ALA A 239 -5.15 0.08 21.96
N ARG A 240 -6.16 -0.51 21.33
CA ARG A 240 -6.54 -0.35 19.91
C ARG A 240 -6.05 1.00 19.40
N ARG A 241 -5.10 0.98 18.46
CA ARG A 241 -4.66 2.17 17.73
C ARG A 241 -5.91 2.84 17.17
N ARG A 242 -6.40 3.88 17.86
CA ARG A 242 -7.36 4.84 17.30
C ARG A 242 -6.71 5.32 16.01
N GLY A 243 -7.43 5.19 14.89
CA GLY A 243 -6.89 5.48 13.56
C GLY A 243 -6.28 6.87 13.58
N ARG A 244 -4.97 6.98 13.36
CA ARG A 244 -4.37 8.29 13.06
C ARG A 244 -5.14 8.81 11.85
N ALA A 245 -5.75 9.99 11.99
CA ALA A 245 -6.39 10.71 10.89
C ALA A 245 -5.53 10.59 9.62
N ARG A 246 -6.17 10.21 8.52
CA ARG A 246 -5.48 9.99 7.24
C ARG A 246 -4.79 11.28 6.84
N ASP A 247 -3.57 11.14 6.33
CA ASP A 247 -2.91 12.22 5.60
C ASP A 247 -2.88 11.85 4.11
N PRO A 248 -4.00 12.03 3.39
CA PRO A 248 -4.11 11.66 1.98
C PRO A 248 -3.12 12.45 1.13
N ALA A 249 -2.73 13.66 1.55
CA ALA A 249 -1.74 14.44 0.83
C ALA A 249 -0.37 13.79 0.82
N ARG A 250 0.08 13.27 1.97
CA ARG A 250 1.41 12.66 2.06
C ARG A 250 1.52 11.31 1.37
N LYS A 251 0.45 10.50 1.40
CA LYS A 251 0.54 9.11 0.91
C LYS A 251 -0.07 8.86 -0.46
N LEU A 252 -1.02 9.69 -0.89
CA LEU A 252 -1.74 9.48 -2.15
C LEU A 252 -1.44 10.55 -3.19
N TYR A 253 -1.61 11.84 -2.85
CA TYR A 253 -1.60 12.88 -3.88
C TYR A 253 -0.24 13.03 -4.58
N VAL A 254 0.88 12.90 -3.87
CA VAL A 254 2.22 12.95 -4.51
C VAL A 254 2.46 11.78 -5.45
N PRO A 255 2.33 10.50 -5.04
CA PRO A 255 2.43 9.37 -5.97
C PRO A 255 1.45 9.46 -7.15
N LEU A 256 0.24 9.98 -6.92
CA LEU A 256 -0.77 10.12 -7.95
C LEU A 256 -0.37 11.18 -9.00
N ALA A 257 0.10 12.35 -8.58
CA ALA A 257 0.60 13.37 -9.49
C ALA A 257 1.79 12.85 -10.33
N GLN A 258 2.74 12.17 -9.68
CA GLN A 258 3.88 11.51 -10.35
C GLN A 258 3.43 10.46 -11.37
N LEU A 259 2.41 9.66 -11.02
CA LEU A 259 1.85 8.67 -11.92
C LEU A 259 1.23 9.33 -13.14
N LEU A 260 0.39 10.35 -12.96
CA LEU A 260 -0.28 11.05 -14.06
C LEU A 260 0.73 11.69 -15.02
N ALA A 261 1.80 12.32 -14.51
CA ALA A 261 2.85 12.90 -15.33
C ALA A 261 3.59 11.87 -16.19
N LYS A 262 3.59 10.62 -15.74
CA LYS A 262 4.21 9.49 -16.44
C LYS A 262 3.26 8.86 -17.46
N VAL A 263 2.00 8.62 -17.10
CA VAL A 263 1.09 7.76 -17.89
C VAL A 263 0.10 8.53 -18.76
N VAL A 264 -0.24 9.77 -18.39
CA VAL A 264 -1.17 10.64 -19.11
C VAL A 264 -0.71 12.10 -19.05
N PRO A 265 0.48 12.45 -19.60
CA PRO A 265 1.01 13.81 -19.52
C PRO A 265 0.10 14.87 -20.17
N GLN A 266 -0.79 14.47 -21.08
CA GLN A 266 -1.78 15.35 -21.70
C GLN A 266 -2.87 15.86 -20.74
N HIS A 267 -3.06 15.20 -19.59
CA HIS A 267 -4.06 15.56 -18.57
C HIS A 267 -3.43 16.49 -17.53
N PHE A 268 -2.89 17.61 -18.01
CA PHE A 268 -2.19 18.59 -17.18
C PHE A 268 -3.09 19.20 -16.11
N ASP A 269 -4.34 19.52 -16.47
CA ASP A 269 -5.29 20.14 -15.55
C ASP A 269 -5.59 19.24 -14.35
N GLU A 270 -5.67 17.92 -14.54
CA GLU A 270 -5.85 16.93 -13.48
C GLU A 270 -4.62 16.84 -12.57
N MET A 271 -3.43 16.84 -13.15
CA MET A 271 -2.16 16.87 -12.41
C MET A 271 -2.07 18.13 -11.55
N GLU A 272 -2.36 19.29 -12.14
CA GLU A 272 -2.37 20.57 -11.43
C GLU A 272 -3.38 20.57 -10.29
N ARG A 273 -4.61 20.10 -10.53
CA ARG A 273 -5.65 20.02 -9.49
C ARG A 273 -5.23 19.13 -8.33
N ILE A 274 -4.59 17.98 -8.59
CA ILE A 274 -4.09 17.07 -7.54
C ILE A 274 -2.91 17.68 -6.79
N ALA A 275 -1.99 18.33 -7.50
CA ALA A 275 -0.88 19.03 -6.88
C ALA A 275 -1.37 20.18 -5.99
N GLN A 276 -2.32 20.99 -6.46
CA GLN A 276 -2.96 22.05 -5.67
C GLN A 276 -3.65 21.52 -4.42
N ARG A 277 -4.37 20.38 -4.51
CA ARG A 277 -4.94 19.69 -3.33
C ARG A 277 -3.86 19.26 -2.34
N CYS A 278 -2.75 18.73 -2.83
CA CYS A 278 -1.62 18.34 -1.99
C CYS A 278 -1.01 19.55 -1.27
N LEU A 279 -0.74 20.63 -2.02
CA LEU A 279 -0.21 21.88 -1.48
C LEU A 279 -1.16 22.52 -0.47
N ALA A 280 -2.48 22.45 -0.69
CA ALA A 280 -3.47 22.97 0.26
C ALA A 280 -3.43 22.25 1.62
N VAL A 281 -3.24 20.93 1.62
CA VAL A 281 -3.14 20.13 2.86
C VAL A 281 -1.78 20.30 3.53
N ILE A 282 -0.71 20.28 2.74
CA ILE A 282 0.66 20.48 3.23
C ILE A 282 0.84 21.92 3.75
N GLY A 283 0.13 22.88 3.17
CA GLY A 283 0.21 24.30 3.52
C GLY A 283 1.53 24.94 3.09
N ASP A 284 1.79 26.14 3.60
CA ASP A 284 3.00 26.90 3.28
C ASP A 284 4.22 26.38 4.06
N VAL A 285 4.72 25.20 3.71
CA VAL A 285 5.95 24.64 4.31
C VAL A 285 7.15 25.52 4.03
N ARG A 286 7.14 26.29 2.95
CA ARG A 286 8.29 27.11 2.55
C ARG A 286 8.53 28.24 3.53
N SER A 287 7.48 28.91 3.97
CA SER A 287 7.60 29.98 4.97
C SER A 287 7.77 29.45 6.40
N ARG A 288 7.44 28.18 6.67
CA ARG A 288 7.68 27.59 7.99
C ARG A 288 9.18 27.61 8.31
N PRO A 289 9.59 28.15 9.48
CA PRO A 289 10.98 28.02 9.92
C PRO A 289 11.31 26.53 10.12
N VAL A 290 12.54 26.14 9.77
CA VAL A 290 13.03 24.78 10.05
C VAL A 290 13.02 24.59 11.57
N LEU A 291 12.51 23.44 12.02
CA LEU A 291 12.51 23.11 13.44
C LEU A 291 13.96 23.03 13.94
N PRO A 292 14.33 23.82 14.98
CA PRO A 292 15.69 23.86 15.47
C PRO A 292 16.12 22.50 16.00
N ASP A 293 17.40 22.19 15.93
CA ASP A 293 17.93 20.95 16.51
C ASP A 293 17.81 20.96 18.03
N MET A 294 17.46 19.81 18.60
CA MET A 294 17.46 19.63 20.05
C MET A 294 18.87 19.36 20.54
N THR A 295 19.41 20.29 21.31
CA THR A 295 20.80 20.24 21.80
C THR A 295 20.93 19.56 23.17
N ASP A 296 19.82 19.25 23.86
CA ASP A 296 19.82 18.63 25.19
C ASP A 296 20.58 17.28 25.25
N TYR A 297 20.70 16.61 24.11
CA TYR A 297 21.39 15.33 23.97
C TYR A 297 22.75 15.45 23.26
N VAL A 298 23.25 16.67 23.03
CA VAL A 298 24.57 16.91 22.44
C VAL A 298 25.59 17.10 23.55
N PHE A 299 26.57 16.20 23.66
CA PHE A 299 27.56 16.17 24.74
C PHE A 299 28.97 16.53 24.24
N ASP A 300 29.09 17.71 23.63
CA ASP A 300 30.33 18.22 23.01
C ASP A 300 31.46 18.49 24.01
N ASP A 301 31.13 18.63 25.29
CA ASP A 301 32.10 18.87 26.35
C ASP A 301 32.84 17.60 26.81
N ILE A 302 32.34 16.41 26.44
CA ILE A 302 32.97 15.13 26.79
C ILE A 302 34.11 14.82 25.82
N GLN A 303 35.34 14.99 26.28
CA GLN A 303 36.54 14.75 25.47
C GLN A 303 36.87 13.25 25.33
N LEU A 304 36.81 12.74 24.10
CA LEU A 304 37.27 11.39 23.73
C LEU A 304 37.97 11.44 22.37
N ASP A 305 39.15 10.82 22.28
CA ASP A 305 39.92 10.79 21.03
C ASP A 305 39.30 9.82 20.02
N ALA A 306 38.65 10.38 18.99
CA ALA A 306 38.05 9.63 17.89
C ALA A 306 39.07 8.83 17.07
N SER A 307 40.35 9.21 17.06
CA SER A 307 41.41 8.54 16.30
C SER A 307 41.95 7.27 16.97
N HIS A 308 41.59 7.04 18.24
CA HIS A 308 42.12 5.91 19.01
C HIS A 308 41.71 4.53 18.45
N CYS A 309 40.42 4.33 18.19
CA CYS A 309 39.87 3.10 17.59
C CYS A 309 38.45 3.32 17.07
N GLN A 310 37.92 2.37 16.28
CA GLN A 310 36.57 2.44 15.71
C GLN A 310 35.47 2.65 16.77
N LEU A 311 35.57 2.00 17.92
CA LEU A 311 34.60 2.20 19.01
C LEU A 311 34.64 3.64 19.57
N CYS A 312 35.84 4.22 19.74
CA CYS A 312 35.95 5.62 20.17
C CYS A 312 35.38 6.55 19.12
N GLN A 313 35.60 6.28 17.83
CA GLN A 313 35.01 7.06 16.74
C GLN A 313 33.48 7.01 16.77
N ILE A 314 32.89 5.82 16.92
CA ILE A 314 31.43 5.64 17.03
C ILE A 314 30.90 6.34 18.28
N LEU A 315 31.58 6.19 19.43
CA LEU A 315 31.15 6.80 20.69
C LEU A 315 31.23 8.34 20.63
N VAL A 316 32.29 8.91 20.03
CA VAL A 316 32.39 10.35 19.78
C VAL A 316 31.25 10.82 18.88
N GLY A 317 30.99 10.11 17.77
CA GLY A 317 29.86 10.39 16.88
C GLY A 317 28.52 10.36 17.63
N PHE A 318 28.29 9.34 18.45
CA PHE A 318 27.11 9.24 19.29
C PHE A 318 27.00 10.40 20.28
N LEU A 319 28.09 10.79 20.96
CA LEU A 319 28.07 11.91 21.93
C LEU A 319 27.70 13.24 21.27
N HIS A 320 28.16 13.49 20.05
CA HIS A 320 27.84 14.68 19.27
C HIS A 320 26.45 14.61 18.59
N ASP A 321 25.89 13.42 18.40
CA ASP A 321 24.59 13.24 17.74
C ASP A 321 23.41 13.50 18.70
N GLY A 322 22.80 14.68 18.61
CA GLY A 322 21.61 15.05 19.39
C GLY A 322 20.35 14.25 19.07
N THR A 323 20.34 13.43 18.01
CA THR A 323 19.17 12.66 17.56
C THR A 323 19.06 11.28 18.19
N GLN A 324 20.13 10.81 18.87
CA GLN A 324 20.17 9.48 19.49
C GLN A 324 20.35 9.57 21.00
N THR A 325 19.50 8.83 21.72
CA THR A 325 19.60 8.65 23.18
C THR A 325 20.34 7.39 23.55
N THR A 326 20.41 6.40 22.66
CA THR A 326 20.98 5.07 22.93
C THR A 326 21.86 4.61 21.78
N LEU A 327 23.01 4.04 22.10
CA LEU A 327 23.95 3.43 21.18
C LEU A 327 24.10 1.94 21.51
N ASP A 328 23.76 1.09 20.56
CA ASP A 328 24.04 -0.36 20.63
C ASP A 328 25.54 -0.60 20.45
N VAL A 329 26.15 -1.23 21.46
CA VAL A 329 27.54 -1.66 21.48
C VAL A 329 27.68 -3.17 21.69
N SER A 330 26.62 -3.94 21.39
CA SER A 330 26.54 -5.39 21.57
C SER A 330 27.57 -6.17 20.76
N GLU A 331 27.99 -5.65 19.62
CA GLU A 331 29.06 -6.22 18.80
C GLU A 331 30.46 -6.05 19.44
N CYS A 332 30.59 -5.14 20.42
CA CYS A 332 31.84 -4.87 21.12
C CYS A 332 32.02 -5.79 22.32
N LYS A 333 32.88 -6.80 22.17
CA LYS A 333 33.22 -7.74 23.28
C LYS A 333 33.79 -7.04 24.51
N LYS A 334 34.54 -5.94 24.35
CA LYS A 334 35.14 -5.14 25.44
C LYS A 334 35.30 -3.67 25.00
N LEU A 335 35.05 -2.72 25.91
CA LEU A 335 35.43 -1.32 25.70
C LEU A 335 36.96 -1.18 25.75
N CYS A 336 37.51 -0.30 24.91
CA CYS A 336 38.89 0.13 25.06
C CYS A 336 39.06 0.97 26.35
N GLY A 337 40.30 1.07 26.84
CA GLY A 337 40.61 1.83 28.06
C GLY A 337 40.12 3.29 28.02
N PRO A 338 40.36 4.06 26.93
CA PRO A 338 39.86 5.43 26.80
C PRO A 338 38.34 5.54 26.86
N ALA A 339 37.60 4.75 26.07
CA ALA A 339 36.14 4.76 26.08
C ALA A 339 35.59 4.39 27.48
N ARG A 340 36.21 3.40 28.14
CA ARG A 340 35.82 3.01 29.49
C ARG A 340 35.98 4.14 30.49
N ARG A 341 37.14 4.82 30.49
CA ARG A 341 37.40 5.97 31.37
C ARG A 341 36.45 7.13 31.08
N CYS A 342 36.15 7.38 29.81
CA CYS A 342 35.18 8.40 29.40
C CYS A 342 33.78 8.13 29.99
N LEU A 343 33.26 6.90 29.83
CA LEU A 343 31.97 6.53 30.40
C LEU A 343 31.99 6.56 31.94
N ASP A 344 33.06 6.07 32.56
CA ASP A 344 33.19 6.05 34.01
C ASP A 344 33.29 7.47 34.61
N ALA A 345 33.94 8.41 33.93
CA ALA A 345 34.02 9.83 34.33
C ALA A 345 32.67 10.56 34.18
N ASN A 346 31.82 10.10 33.26
CA ASN A 346 30.56 10.76 32.91
C ASN A 346 29.31 9.97 33.33
N ARG A 347 29.39 9.12 34.37
CA ARG A 347 28.26 8.29 34.86
C ARG A 347 27.00 9.06 35.28
N HIS A 348 27.13 10.35 35.53
CA HIS A 348 26.00 11.22 35.87
C HIS A 348 25.19 11.65 34.63
N ARG A 349 25.73 11.43 33.43
CA ARG A 349 25.14 11.78 32.12
C ARG A 349 25.08 10.62 31.14
N LEU A 350 25.84 9.55 31.38
CA LEU A 350 25.91 8.36 30.54
C LEU A 350 25.70 7.12 31.39
N GLU A 351 24.84 6.23 30.92
CA GLU A 351 24.59 4.93 31.53
C GLU A 351 25.07 3.82 30.58
N LEU A 352 25.75 2.81 31.14
CA LEU A 352 26.23 1.65 30.41
C LEU A 352 25.43 0.42 30.85
N PHE A 353 24.54 -0.06 29.98
CA PHE A 353 23.74 -1.24 30.23
C PHE A 353 24.53 -2.52 29.90
N ARG A 354 24.39 -3.54 30.75
CA ARG A 354 25.00 -4.86 30.57
C ARG A 354 23.93 -5.92 30.57
N ASP A 355 23.89 -6.75 29.54
CA ASP A 355 23.04 -7.95 29.56
C ASP A 355 23.64 -8.98 30.53
N GLY A 356 22.94 -9.17 31.64
CA GLY A 356 23.30 -10.14 32.67
C GLY A 356 23.36 -11.59 32.17
N ARG A 357 22.64 -11.93 31.09
CA ARG A 357 22.63 -13.27 30.51
C ARG A 357 23.86 -13.55 29.65
N ARG A 358 24.32 -12.57 28.89
CA ARG A 358 25.45 -12.73 27.94
C ARG A 358 26.79 -12.21 28.48
N ARG A 359 26.78 -11.48 29.60
CA ARG A 359 27.96 -10.75 30.14
C ARG A 359 28.60 -9.80 29.12
N THR A 360 27.87 -9.46 28.05
CA THR A 360 28.28 -8.51 27.03
C THR A 360 27.74 -7.14 27.38
N LEU A 361 28.43 -6.11 26.90
CA LEU A 361 27.92 -4.75 26.90
C LEU A 361 26.78 -4.71 25.90
N CYS A 362 25.72 -4.00 26.22
CA CYS A 362 24.57 -3.89 25.33
C CYS A 362 24.48 -2.49 24.80
N ASP A 363 24.26 -1.52 25.69
CA ASP A 363 23.90 -0.19 25.26
C ASP A 363 24.61 0.88 26.09
N VAL A 364 24.91 2.01 25.44
CA VAL A 364 25.26 3.27 26.09
C VAL A 364 24.10 4.22 25.93
N THR A 365 23.54 4.72 27.02
CA THR A 365 22.39 5.63 27.02
C THR A 365 22.78 7.00 27.56
N LYS A 366 22.33 8.07 26.88
CA LYS A 366 22.42 9.45 27.37
C LYS A 366 21.31 9.69 28.37
N LEU A 367 21.70 10.03 29.59
CA LEU A 367 20.76 10.37 30.64
C LEU A 367 20.23 11.79 30.40
N GLN A 368 18.92 11.94 30.61
CA GLN A 368 18.24 13.22 30.47
C GLN A 368 18.83 14.25 31.44
N PRO A 369 19.25 15.44 30.95
CA PRO A 369 19.64 16.54 31.84
C PRO A 369 18.49 16.93 32.76
N LYS A 370 18.77 17.31 34.01
CA LYS A 370 17.71 17.77 34.94
C LYS A 370 17.01 19.00 34.35
N GLY A 371 15.70 18.88 34.10
CA GLY A 371 14.89 19.94 33.48
C GLY A 371 15.00 20.04 31.95
N GLY A 372 15.77 19.15 31.31
CA GLY A 372 15.90 19.07 29.85
C GLY A 372 14.77 18.29 29.17
N VAL A 373 14.85 18.21 27.84
CA VAL A 373 13.88 17.49 27.00
C VAL A 373 13.87 15.99 27.30
N SER A 374 12.69 15.38 27.46
CA SER A 374 12.54 13.93 27.63
C SER A 374 12.71 13.16 26.32
N GLU A 375 13.02 11.86 26.41
CA GLU A 375 13.18 11.00 25.23
C GLU A 375 11.90 10.97 24.35
N SER A 376 10.71 10.96 24.97
CA SER A 376 9.45 11.03 24.21
C SER A 376 9.28 12.35 23.45
N GLN A 377 9.74 13.46 24.03
CA GLN A 377 9.72 14.77 23.38
C GLN A 377 10.75 14.83 22.25
N LEU A 378 11.96 14.30 22.46
CA LEU A 378 12.96 14.17 21.40
C LEU A 378 12.41 13.34 20.24
N PHE A 379 11.85 12.16 20.52
CA PHE A 379 11.25 11.31 19.50
C PHE A 379 10.15 12.06 18.71
N LYS A 380 9.24 12.77 19.40
CA LYS A 380 8.20 13.58 18.74
C LYS A 380 8.79 14.70 17.88
N HIS A 381 9.86 15.34 18.36
CA HIS A 381 10.56 16.40 17.64
C HIS A 381 11.25 15.89 16.38
N LEU A 382 11.98 14.77 16.48
CA LEU A 382 12.60 14.11 15.33
C LEU A 382 11.55 13.63 14.33
N GLU A 383 10.43 13.08 14.79
CA GLU A 383 9.30 12.77 13.91
C GLU A 383 8.75 14.02 13.20
N ALA A 384 8.67 15.15 13.90
CA ALA A 384 8.21 16.41 13.33
C ALA A 384 9.22 16.99 12.32
N GLN A 385 10.51 16.97 12.64
CA GLN A 385 11.60 17.36 11.73
C GLN A 385 11.60 16.51 10.46
N ARG A 386 11.51 15.17 10.61
CA ARG A 386 11.42 14.27 9.46
C ARG A 386 10.19 14.56 8.61
N ARG A 387 9.02 14.77 9.21
CA ARG A 387 7.79 15.12 8.48
C ARG A 387 7.94 16.45 7.74
N ASP A 388 8.51 17.47 8.37
CA ASP A 388 8.73 18.78 7.74
C ASP A 388 9.70 18.66 6.56
N ALA A 389 10.80 17.92 6.71
CA ALA A 389 11.76 17.65 5.64
C ALA A 389 11.11 16.89 4.47
N GLU A 390 10.33 15.84 4.76
CA GLU A 390 9.58 15.11 3.73
C GLU A 390 8.56 16.02 3.01
N ASP A 391 7.84 16.87 3.75
CA ASP A 391 6.87 17.79 3.15
C ASP A 391 7.56 18.82 2.24
N ARG A 392 8.71 19.37 2.65
CA ARG A 392 9.52 20.23 1.78
C ARG A 392 9.95 19.52 0.51
N ALA A 393 10.43 18.28 0.62
CA ALA A 393 10.83 17.48 -0.53
C ALA A 393 9.65 17.20 -1.47
N ARG A 394 8.47 16.90 -0.92
CA ARG A 394 7.23 16.71 -1.68
C ARG A 394 6.82 17.98 -2.45
N VAL A 395 6.84 19.14 -1.80
CA VAL A 395 6.53 20.44 -2.44
C VAL A 395 7.46 20.70 -3.61
N VAL A 396 8.78 20.53 -3.40
CA VAL A 396 9.77 20.69 -4.48
C VAL A 396 9.52 19.72 -5.63
N ALA A 397 9.21 18.45 -5.34
CA ALA A 397 8.92 17.45 -6.36
C ALA A 397 7.66 17.78 -7.17
N LEU A 398 6.60 18.26 -6.52
CA LEU A 398 5.36 18.68 -7.19
C LEU A 398 5.58 19.90 -8.08
N GLU A 399 6.29 20.92 -7.59
CA GLU A 399 6.57 22.10 -8.41
C GLU A 399 7.45 21.79 -9.62
N THR A 400 8.46 20.95 -9.44
CA THR A 400 9.29 20.47 -10.55
C THR A 400 8.44 19.74 -11.58
N LEU A 401 7.54 18.86 -11.12
CA LEU A 401 6.64 18.12 -11.99
C LEU A 401 5.68 19.04 -12.76
N LEU A 402 5.12 20.06 -12.10
CA LEU A 402 4.24 21.04 -12.75
C LEU A 402 4.99 21.89 -13.77
N ALA A 403 6.19 22.36 -13.44
CA ALA A 403 7.04 23.13 -14.35
C ALA A 403 7.40 22.31 -15.60
N ASP A 404 7.82 21.05 -15.42
CA ASP A 404 8.14 20.14 -16.52
C ASP A 404 6.93 19.88 -17.42
N ALA A 405 5.75 19.69 -16.83
CA ALA A 405 4.54 19.43 -17.61
C ALA A 405 4.07 20.68 -18.37
N GLN A 406 4.18 21.88 -17.78
CA GLN A 406 3.92 23.15 -18.46
C GLN A 406 4.84 23.36 -19.66
N LEU A 407 6.13 23.06 -19.52
CA LEU A 407 7.10 23.16 -20.62
C LEU A 407 6.75 22.23 -21.80
N ARG A 408 6.26 21.02 -21.51
CA ARG A 408 5.81 20.08 -22.56
C ARG A 408 4.59 20.61 -23.31
N VAL A 409 3.60 21.12 -22.59
CA VAL A 409 2.39 21.71 -23.20
C VAL A 409 2.75 22.89 -24.11
N ALA A 410 3.68 23.75 -23.68
CA ALA A 410 4.17 24.87 -24.49
C ALA A 410 4.89 24.41 -25.77
N HIS A 411 5.69 23.36 -25.69
CA HIS A 411 6.43 22.83 -26.85
C HIS A 411 5.51 22.14 -27.87
N ASP A 412 4.53 21.37 -27.40
CA ASP A 412 3.55 20.69 -28.27
C ASP A 412 2.62 21.69 -28.97
N GLY A 413 2.33 22.83 -28.33
CA GLY A 413 1.60 23.94 -28.96
C GLY A 413 2.36 24.57 -30.12
N ALA A 414 3.66 24.85 -29.93
CA ALA A 414 4.49 25.48 -30.95
C ALA A 414 4.67 24.62 -32.22
N ASN A 415 4.86 23.31 -32.07
CA ASN A 415 5.04 22.41 -33.21
C ASN A 415 3.77 22.25 -34.07
N ARG A 416 2.57 22.39 -33.47
CA ARG A 416 1.30 22.26 -34.22
C ARG A 416 1.02 23.45 -35.15
N ASP A 417 1.47 24.65 -34.77
CA ASP A 417 1.27 25.86 -35.57
C ASP A 417 2.21 25.92 -36.80
N ASP A 418 3.41 25.36 -36.69
CA ASP A 418 4.37 25.25 -37.79
C ASP A 418 3.98 24.17 -38.81
N GLU A 419 3.40 23.04 -38.36
CA GLU A 419 2.97 21.97 -39.27
C GLU A 419 1.71 22.37 -40.09
N ALA A 420 0.82 23.18 -39.49
CA ALA A 420 -0.35 23.72 -40.19
C ALA A 420 0.03 24.75 -41.27
N THR A 421 1.09 25.53 -41.07
CA THR A 421 1.59 26.48 -42.07
C THR A 421 2.32 25.81 -43.22
N ASP A 422 3.03 24.69 -42.99
CA ASP A 422 3.75 23.99 -44.05
C ASP A 422 2.82 23.14 -44.95
N GLN A 423 1.76 22.55 -44.40
CA GLN A 423 0.73 21.87 -45.22
C GLN A 423 -0.01 22.84 -46.17
N HIS A 424 -0.18 24.10 -45.77
CA HIS A 424 -0.73 25.13 -46.66
C HIS A 424 0.25 25.55 -47.76
N ARG A 425 1.56 25.49 -47.51
CA ARG A 425 2.60 25.84 -48.47
C ARG A 425 2.77 24.76 -49.55
N VAL A 426 2.72 23.48 -49.17
CA VAL A 426 2.81 22.35 -50.13
C VAL A 426 1.60 22.27 -51.06
N LYS A 427 0.39 22.62 -50.59
CA LYS A 427 -0.80 22.68 -51.47
C LYS A 427 -0.76 23.84 -52.48
N ARG A 428 0.00 24.90 -52.22
CA ARG A 428 0.15 26.04 -53.17
C ARG A 428 1.17 25.76 -54.28
N GLN A 429 2.17 24.91 -54.04
CA GLN A 429 3.19 24.58 -55.05
C GLN A 429 2.70 23.60 -56.13
N ARG A 430 1.70 22.75 -55.86
CA ARG A 430 1.12 21.86 -56.88
C ARG A 430 0.21 22.53 -57.92
N ARG A 431 -0.10 23.83 -57.79
CA ARG A 431 -0.97 24.56 -58.74
C ARG A 431 -0.21 25.44 -59.74
N THR A 432 1.12 25.44 -59.75
CA THR A 432 1.92 26.33 -60.62
C THR A 432 2.69 25.63 -61.74
N THR A 433 2.57 24.31 -61.90
CA THR A 433 3.20 23.55 -63.00
C THR A 433 2.25 23.09 -64.11
N GLU A 434 1.01 23.57 -64.12
CA GLU A 434 0.09 23.43 -65.26
C GLU A 434 -0.14 24.80 -65.91
N ARG A 435 0.78 25.22 -66.77
CA ARG A 435 0.50 26.22 -67.79
C ARG A 435 1.41 26.04 -68.99
#